data_AF-A0A416ZKW8-F1
#
_entry.id   AF-A0A416ZKW8-F1
#
_cell.length_a   1.000
_cell.length_b   1.000
_cell.length_c   1.000
_cell.angle_alpha   90.00
_cell.angle_beta   90.00
_cell.angle_gamma   90.00
#
_symmetry.space_group_name_H-M   'P 1'
#
loop_
_entity.id
_entity.type
_entity.pdbx_description
1 polymer ?
#
loop_
_entity_poly.entity_id
_entity_poly.type
_entity_poly.pdbx_seq_one_letter_code
_entity_poly.pdbx_strand_id
1 'polypeptide(L)'
;MKSFLYALTQQDELPDTILFYNGGAKLTCEGSESLEDLKDLAARGVEILTCGTCLNFYGITEKLQVGSVTNMYDIVERMSSADRVIKP
;
A
#
# COMPACT_ATOMS: atom_id res chain seq x y z
N MET A 1 5.07 2.79 11.44
CA MET A 1 4.89 2.62 9.99
C MET A 1 5.74 3.61 9.19
N LYS A 2 5.64 4.94 9.42
CA LYS A 2 6.43 5.96 8.71
C LYS A 2 7.93 5.61 8.55
N SER A 3 8.63 5.33 9.64
CA SER A 3 10.06 4.97 9.59
C SER A 3 10.36 3.69 8.80
N PHE A 4 9.42 2.73 8.77
CA PHE A 4 9.57 1.51 7.99
C PHE A 4 9.45 1.80 6.49
N LEU A 5 8.43 2.55 6.07
CA LEU A 5 8.25 2.93 4.67
C LEU A 5 9.41 3.78 4.15
N TYR A 6 9.89 4.73 4.96
CA TYR A 6 11.11 5.46 4.66
C TYR A 6 12.32 4.52 4.50
N ALA A 7 12.57 3.61 5.45
CA ALA A 7 13.69 2.68 5.32
C ALA A 7 13.56 1.75 4.11
N LEU A 8 12.33 1.38 3.73
CA LEU A 8 12.02 0.60 2.54
C LEU A 8 12.39 1.36 1.26
N THR A 9 12.16 2.68 1.19
CA THR A 9 12.59 3.49 0.06
C THR A 9 14.12 3.57 -0.06
N GLN A 10 14.86 3.32 1.02
CA GLN A 10 16.33 3.31 0.97
C GLN A 10 16.93 1.97 0.51
N GLN A 11 16.12 0.96 0.22
CA GLN A 11 16.63 -0.34 -0.25
C GLN A 11 16.92 -0.33 -1.75
N ASP A 12 17.93 -1.13 -2.15
CA ASP A 12 18.26 -1.39 -3.56
C ASP A 12 17.20 -2.32 -4.19
N GLU A 13 16.83 -3.38 -3.48
CA GLU A 13 15.77 -4.32 -3.88
C GLU A 13 14.45 -3.92 -3.22
N LEU A 14 13.44 -3.67 -4.05
CA LEU A 14 12.10 -3.28 -3.63
C LEU A 14 11.11 -4.46 -3.76
N PRO A 15 10.01 -4.47 -2.99
CA PRO A 15 8.93 -5.43 -3.20
C PRO A 15 8.21 -5.16 -4.53
N ASP A 16 7.72 -6.21 -5.18
CA ASP A 16 6.90 -6.05 -6.39
C ASP A 16 5.54 -5.40 -6.09
N THR A 17 4.96 -5.69 -4.92
CA THR A 17 3.63 -5.22 -4.53
C THR A 17 3.53 -4.90 -3.04
N ILE A 18 2.82 -3.83 -2.70
CA ILE A 18 2.41 -3.50 -1.32
C ILE A 18 0.89 -3.44 -1.24
N LEU A 19 0.33 -4.21 -0.32
CA LEU A 19 -1.11 -4.36 -0.11
C LEU A 19 -1.56 -3.62 1.16
N PHE A 20 -2.38 -2.59 1.02
CA PHE A 20 -2.97 -1.83 2.12
C PHE A 20 -4.41 -2.25 2.37
N TYR A 21 -4.70 -2.73 3.58
CA TYR A 21 -6.05 -3.09 4.02
C TYR A 21 -6.23 -2.81 5.51
N ASN A 22 -7.47 -2.91 6.00
CA ASN A 22 -7.86 -2.47 7.33
C ASN A 22 -7.39 -1.03 7.59
N GLY A 23 -6.84 -0.74 8.77
CA GLY A 23 -6.31 0.58 9.12
C GLY A 23 -5.18 1.07 8.21
N GLY A 24 -4.51 0.16 7.48
CA GLY A 24 -3.46 0.49 6.53
C GLY A 24 -3.96 1.30 5.33
N ALA A 25 -5.25 1.20 4.97
CA ALA A 25 -5.84 1.96 3.87
C ALA A 25 -5.72 3.49 4.03
N LYS A 26 -5.54 3.97 5.27
CA LYS A 26 -5.32 5.40 5.55
C LYS A 26 -3.95 5.91 5.07
N LEU A 27 -2.98 5.02 4.90
CA LEU A 27 -1.60 5.40 4.56
C LEU A 27 -1.45 5.85 3.10
N THR A 28 -2.30 5.34 2.21
CA THR A 28 -2.32 5.70 0.78
C THR A 28 -3.19 6.93 0.48
N CYS A 29 -3.76 7.55 1.51
CA CYS A 29 -4.69 8.67 1.39
C CYS A 29 -4.07 10.02 1.78
N GLU A 30 -4.74 11.10 1.39
CA GLU A 30 -4.44 12.48 1.77
C GLU A 30 -4.27 12.62 3.30
N GLY A 31 -3.23 13.35 3.72
CA GLY A 31 -2.90 13.57 5.13
C GLY A 31 -2.04 12.48 5.77
N SER A 32 -1.73 11.39 5.04
CA SER A 32 -0.75 10.41 5.49
C SER A 32 0.66 10.98 5.50
N GLU A 33 1.35 10.84 6.62
CA GLU A 33 2.76 11.23 6.75
C GLU A 33 3.73 10.39 5.92
N SER A 34 3.27 9.27 5.35
CA SER A 34 4.07 8.35 4.53
C SER A 34 3.74 8.45 3.04
N LEU A 35 2.93 9.43 2.64
CA LEU A 35 2.40 9.49 1.29
C LEU A 35 3.50 9.70 0.23
N GLU A 36 4.49 10.55 0.54
CA GLU A 36 5.60 10.82 -0.38
C GLU A 36 6.53 9.60 -0.53
N ASP A 37 6.80 8.87 0.56
CA ASP A 37 7.54 7.61 0.50
C ASP A 37 6.82 6.56 -0.39
N LEU A 38 5.49 6.48 -0.28
CA LEU A 38 4.68 5.58 -1.10
C LEU A 38 4.65 5.99 -2.58
N LYS A 39 4.61 7.30 -2.87
CA LYS A 39 4.72 7.80 -4.25
C LYS A 39 6.09 7.50 -4.85
N ASP A 40 7.16 7.63 -4.07
CA ASP A 40 8.52 7.25 -4.52
C ASP A 40 8.58 5.75 -4.88
N LEU A 41 8.07 4.89 -3.99
CA LEU A 41 8.00 3.44 -4.26
C LEU A 41 7.20 3.15 -5.54
N ALA A 42 6.04 3.77 -5.72
CA ALA A 42 5.23 3.62 -6.93
C ALA A 42 5.96 4.12 -8.20
N ALA A 43 6.66 5.26 -8.11
CA ALA A 43 7.46 5.79 -9.21
C ALA A 43 8.63 4.88 -9.60
N ARG A 44 9.12 4.09 -8.65
CA ARG A 44 10.18 3.08 -8.84
C ARG A 44 9.64 1.71 -9.26
N GLY A 45 8.34 1.59 -9.54
CA GLY A 45 7.71 0.40 -10.11
C GLY A 45 7.04 -0.53 -9.10
N VAL A 46 6.99 -0.16 -7.81
CA VAL A 46 6.26 -0.95 -6.80
C VAL A 46 4.76 -0.79 -7.02
N GLU A 47 4.04 -1.90 -7.21
CA GLU A 47 2.59 -1.86 -7.33
C GLU A 47 1.96 -1.60 -5.94
N ILE A 48 1.13 -0.57 -5.84
CA ILE A 48 0.43 -0.24 -4.58
C ILE A 48 -1.06 -0.49 -4.76
N LEU A 49 -1.62 -1.36 -3.93
CA LEU A 49 -3.05 -1.69 -3.95
C LEU A 49 -3.69 -1.44 -2.59
N THR A 50 -4.87 -0.81 -2.60
CA THR A 50 -5.61 -0.48 -1.37
C THR A 50 -7.01 -1.10 -1.38
N CYS A 51 -7.40 -1.77 -0.31
CA CYS A 51 -8.71 -2.39 -0.17
C CYS A 51 -9.84 -1.34 -0.21
N GLY A 52 -10.67 -1.41 -1.26
CA GLY A 52 -11.78 -0.48 -1.50
C GLY A 52 -12.85 -0.53 -0.41
N THR A 53 -13.15 -1.71 0.13
CA THR A 53 -14.10 -1.83 1.26
C THR A 53 -13.60 -1.07 2.49
N CYS A 54 -12.28 -1.04 2.75
CA CYS A 54 -11.71 -0.29 3.85
C CYS A 54 -11.77 1.23 3.60
N LEU A 55 -11.47 1.68 2.38
CA LEU A 55 -11.61 3.08 1.98
C LEU A 55 -13.05 3.58 2.17
N ASN A 56 -14.02 2.79 1.69
CA ASN A 56 -15.44 3.07 1.84
C ASN A 56 -15.86 3.10 3.31
N PHE A 57 -15.43 2.12 4.11
CA PHE A 57 -15.74 2.05 5.54
C PHE A 57 -15.24 3.29 6.31
N TYR A 58 -14.06 3.82 5.96
CA TYR A 58 -13.53 5.03 6.59
C TYR A 58 -14.03 6.33 5.95
N GLY A 59 -14.80 6.28 4.85
CA GLY A 59 -15.25 7.47 4.13
C GLY A 59 -14.10 8.27 3.49
N ILE A 60 -13.04 7.59 3.05
CA ILE A 60 -11.82 8.20 2.50
C ILE A 60 -11.52 7.80 1.06
N THR A 61 -12.48 7.23 0.34
CA THR A 61 -12.29 6.77 -1.06
C THR A 61 -11.78 7.87 -1.98
N GLU A 62 -12.40 9.06 -1.95
CA GLU A 62 -11.99 10.23 -2.75
C GLU A 62 -10.65 10.82 -2.29
N LYS A 63 -10.12 10.37 -1.14
CA LYS A 63 -8.84 10.83 -0.61
C LYS A 63 -7.69 9.91 -0.99
N LEU A 64 -7.90 8.85 -1.76
CA LEU A 64 -6.81 8.01 -2.25
C LEU A 64 -5.86 8.86 -3.10
N GLN A 65 -4.56 8.81 -2.82
CA GLN A 65 -3.55 9.65 -3.47
C GLN A 65 -2.43 8.85 -4.15
N VAL A 66 -2.30 7.55 -3.86
CA VAL A 66 -1.29 6.68 -4.48
C VAL A 66 -1.80 5.25 -4.61
N GLY A 67 -1.49 4.61 -5.73
CA GLY A 67 -1.90 3.24 -6.03
C GLY A 67 -3.34 3.12 -6.54
N SER A 68 -3.80 1.88 -6.62
CA SER A 68 -5.11 1.51 -7.18
C SER A 68 -5.99 0.82 -6.14
N VAL A 69 -7.31 0.82 -6.38
CA VAL A 69 -8.27 0.12 -5.53
C VAL A 69 -8.28 -1.37 -5.86
N THR A 70 -8.28 -2.21 -4.81
CA THR A 70 -8.45 -3.67 -4.89
C THR A 70 -9.54 -4.15 -3.91
N ASN A 71 -9.72 -5.47 -3.80
CA ASN A 71 -10.62 -6.13 -2.87
C ASN A 71 -9.90 -7.28 -2.12
N MET A 72 -10.61 -7.92 -1.18
CA MET A 72 -10.01 -8.95 -0.33
C MET A 72 -9.67 -10.24 -1.10
N TYR A 73 -10.37 -10.56 -2.18
CA TYR A 73 -10.08 -11.76 -2.98
C TYR A 73 -8.73 -11.63 -3.68
N ASP A 74 -8.49 -10.51 -4.37
CA ASP A 74 -7.22 -10.21 -5.05
C ASP A 74 -6.06 -10.09 -4.04
N ILE A 75 -6.29 -9.47 -2.87
CA ILE A 75 -5.30 -9.43 -1.79
C ILE A 75 -4.87 -10.84 -1.37
N VAL A 76 -5.82 -11.73 -1.09
CA VAL A 76 -5.52 -13.10 -0.64
C VAL A 76 -4.84 -13.89 -1.75
N GLU A 77 -5.32 -13.77 -3.00
CA GLU A 77 -4.71 -14.43 -4.16
C GLU A 77 -3.23 -14.04 -4.30
N ARG A 78 -2.94 -12.73 -4.32
CA ARG A 78 -1.56 -12.21 -4.43
C ARG A 78 -0.67 -12.65 -3.28
N MET A 79 -1.18 -12.62 -2.05
CA MET A 79 -0.42 -13.10 -0.89
C MET A 79 -0.15 -14.61 -0.97
N SER A 80 -1.10 -15.40 -1.47
CA SER A 80 -0.94 -16.85 -1.63
C SER A 80 -0.03 -17.25 -2.78
N SER A 81 0.05 -16.43 -3.83
CA SER A 81 0.91 -16.67 -4.99
C SER A 81 2.32 -16.09 -4.85
N ALA A 82 2.56 -15.22 -3.86
CA ALA A 82 3.87 -14.59 -3.65
C ALA A 82 4.91 -15.59 -3.11
N ASP A 83 6.14 -15.50 -3.61
CA ASP A 83 7.27 -16.28 -3.09
C ASP A 83 7.56 -15.97 -1.61
N ARG A 84 7.30 -14.72 -1.19
CA ARG A 84 7.48 -14.27 0.19
C ARG A 84 6.50 -13.16 0.54
N VAL A 85 5.86 -13.30 1.69
CA VAL A 85 5.03 -12.25 2.31
C VAL A 85 5.77 -11.67 3.52
N ILE A 86 5.94 -10.35 3.54
CA ILE A 86 6.50 -9.61 4.68
C ILE A 86 5.38 -8.80 5.32
N LYS A 87 5.21 -8.93 6.65
CA LYS A 87 4.20 -8.21 7.43
C LYS A 87 4.85 -7.44 8.59
N PRO A 88 5.26 -6.18 8.37
CA PRO A 88 5.86 -5.32 9.37
C PRO A 88 4.86 -4.77 10.39
#